data_AF-A0A9K3EHC4-F1
#
_entry.id   AF-A0A9K3EHC4-F1
#
_cell.length_a   1.000
_cell.length_b   1.000
_cell.length_c   1.000
_cell.angle_alpha   90.00
_cell.angle_beta   90.00
_cell.angle_gamma   90.00
#
_symmetry.space_group_name_H-M   'P 1'
#
loop_
_entity.id
_entity.type
_entity.pdbx_description
1 polymer ?
#
loop_
_entity_poly.entity_id
_entity_poly.type
_entity_poly.pdbx_seq_one_letter_code
_entity_poly.pdbx_strand_id
1 'polypeptide(L)'
;MVVMRNVGVERNLEFGDKPDRYIITTEKDRFDKHGNRSGILSWAYNDEKGMFIVKRKNGEVEYYDHSDAFESWIEVDLRELSNAGFHNQTVNPNCKIEWNFFNKLQQQARVNFKDMKLAQSIVQEDEEVVNPATGNPYKTVMWPATKQTKTVFGHKRLDVLWRERH
;
A
#
# COMPACT_ATOMS: atom_id res chain seq x y z
N MET A 1 -3.64 26.28 5.48
CA MET A 1 -4.23 25.80 4.21
C MET A 1 -3.09 25.27 3.36
N VAL A 2 -2.83 23.95 3.42
CA VAL A 2 -1.72 23.31 2.69
C VAL A 2 -2.21 23.03 1.29
N VAL A 3 -1.58 23.66 0.30
CA VAL A 3 -1.92 23.47 -1.12
C VAL A 3 -1.19 22.21 -1.59
N MET A 4 -1.91 21.08 -1.65
CA MET A 4 -1.46 19.89 -2.37
C MET A 4 -1.48 20.22 -3.87
N ARG A 5 -0.33 20.54 -4.46
CA ARG A 5 -0.21 20.58 -5.92
C ARG A 5 0.21 19.18 -6.38
N ASN A 6 -0.70 18.49 -7.06
CA ASN A 6 -0.33 17.46 -8.02
C ASN A 6 0.49 18.16 -9.12
N VAL A 7 1.79 18.23 -8.95
CA VAL A 7 2.68 18.65 -10.04
C VAL A 7 2.88 17.40 -10.89
N GLY A 8 1.96 17.20 -11.84
CA GLY A 8 2.14 16.26 -12.92
C GLY A 8 3.33 16.72 -13.75
N VAL A 9 4.52 16.20 -13.41
CA VAL A 9 5.68 16.32 -14.29
C VAL A 9 5.58 15.17 -15.26
N GLU A 10 5.03 15.43 -16.45
CA GLU A 10 5.21 14.54 -17.60
C GLU A 10 6.72 14.42 -17.88
N ARG A 11 7.29 13.26 -17.57
CA ARG A 11 8.59 12.86 -18.10
C ARG A 11 8.42 11.50 -18.78
N ASN A 12 8.43 11.54 -20.11
CA ASN A 12 8.70 10.39 -20.96
C ASN A 12 10.02 9.74 -20.56
N LEU A 13 9.99 8.64 -19.82
CA LEU A 13 11.17 7.87 -19.47
C LEU A 13 10.78 6.38 -19.40
N GLU A 14 11.09 5.66 -20.49
CA GLU A 14 11.15 4.21 -20.56
C GLU A 14 12.07 3.67 -19.45
N PHE A 15 11.53 3.23 -18.32
CA PHE A 15 12.32 2.54 -17.29
C PHE A 15 11.50 1.43 -16.64
N GLY A 16 11.93 0.19 -16.90
CA GLY A 16 11.41 -0.99 -16.22
C GLY A 16 11.57 -0.93 -14.70
N ASP A 17 10.61 -1.56 -14.01
CA ASP A 17 10.57 -1.91 -12.58
C ASP A 17 11.45 -1.01 -11.68
N LYS A 18 11.12 0.29 -11.58
CA LYS A 18 11.62 1.15 -10.50
C LYS A 18 10.54 1.25 -9.41
N PRO A 19 10.90 1.24 -8.13
CA PRO A 19 9.94 1.52 -7.05
C PRO A 19 9.31 2.89 -7.27
N ASP A 20 8.00 3.00 -7.03
CA ASP A 20 7.27 4.27 -7.16
C ASP A 20 7.94 5.36 -6.31
N ARG A 21 8.36 6.45 -6.96
CA ARG A 21 9.05 7.59 -6.31
C ARG A 21 8.03 8.70 -6.05
N TYR A 22 8.00 9.23 -4.82
CA TYR A 22 7.18 10.39 -4.48
C TYR A 22 8.03 11.45 -3.75
N ILE A 23 7.85 12.71 -4.15
CA ILE A 23 8.46 13.89 -3.51
C ILE A 23 7.59 14.26 -2.31
N ILE A 24 8.18 14.34 -1.12
CA ILE A 24 7.45 14.68 0.12
C ILE A 24 8.03 15.97 0.66
N THR A 25 7.13 16.89 0.95
CA THR A 25 7.40 18.26 1.36
C THR A 25 8.30 18.39 2.59
N THR A 26 8.83 19.59 2.76
CA THR A 26 10.01 20.00 3.54
C THR A 26 9.89 20.15 5.06
N GLU A 27 8.83 19.63 5.68
CA GLU A 27 8.63 19.73 7.14
C GLU A 27 8.64 18.36 7.79
N LYS A 28 8.96 18.30 9.10
CA LYS A 28 8.89 17.08 9.92
C LYS A 28 7.44 16.59 10.03
N ASP A 29 6.94 15.93 8.99
CA ASP A 29 5.65 15.25 9.04
C ASP A 29 5.84 13.87 9.69
N ARG A 30 4.81 13.38 10.38
CA ARG A 30 4.76 11.98 10.85
C ARG A 30 4.87 10.98 9.69
N PHE A 31 4.68 11.46 8.46
CA PHE A 31 4.82 10.71 7.23
C PHE A 31 6.19 10.87 6.55
N ASP A 32 7.14 11.63 7.09
CA ASP A 32 8.45 11.86 6.44
C ASP A 32 9.22 10.57 6.15
N LYS A 33 9.06 9.57 7.01
CA LYS A 33 9.68 8.26 6.82
C LYS A 33 8.86 7.38 5.90
N HIS A 34 7.55 7.51 5.88
CA HIS A 34 6.61 6.50 5.36
C HIS A 34 5.78 6.94 4.17
N GLY A 35 5.83 8.23 3.88
CA GLY A 35 5.19 8.93 2.80
C GLY A 35 3.74 8.62 2.57
N ASN A 36 3.17 9.25 1.56
CA ASN A 36 1.75 9.09 1.29
C ASN A 36 1.52 7.97 0.27
N ARG A 37 1.70 6.71 0.71
CA ARG A 37 1.09 5.54 0.04
C ARG A 37 -0.31 5.24 0.60
N SER A 38 -0.86 6.18 1.38
CA SER A 38 -2.15 6.03 2.03
C SER A 38 -3.30 5.96 1.04
N GLY A 39 -4.32 5.21 1.41
CA GLY A 39 -5.56 5.09 0.66
C GLY A 39 -5.98 3.65 0.42
N ILE A 40 -5.70 2.71 1.31
CA ILE A 40 -6.34 1.40 1.22
C ILE A 40 -7.82 1.57 1.55
N LEU A 41 -8.71 1.26 0.61
CA LEU A 41 -10.16 1.35 0.80
C LEU A 41 -10.69 0.09 1.46
N SER A 42 -10.29 -1.05 0.90
CA SER A 42 -10.80 -2.34 1.32
C SER A 42 -9.89 -3.49 0.91
N TRP A 43 -10.10 -4.63 1.55
CA TRP A 43 -9.43 -5.87 1.20
C TRP A 43 -10.31 -7.09 1.46
N ALA A 44 -9.98 -8.20 0.81
CA ALA A 44 -10.67 -9.48 0.92
C ALA A 44 -9.67 -10.63 0.76
N TYR A 45 -10.11 -11.82 1.13
CA TYR A 45 -9.46 -13.07 0.74
C TYR A 45 -10.42 -13.85 -0.15
N ASN A 46 -9.93 -14.29 -1.30
CA ASN A 46 -10.67 -15.15 -2.22
C ASN A 46 -10.16 -16.58 -2.04
N ASP A 47 -10.99 -17.45 -1.47
CA ASP A 47 -10.63 -18.83 -1.15
C ASP A 47 -10.60 -19.75 -2.36
N GLU A 48 -11.45 -19.50 -3.37
CA GLU A 48 -11.41 -20.23 -4.64
C GLU A 48 -10.07 -20.06 -5.36
N LYS A 49 -9.52 -18.85 -5.30
CA LYS A 49 -8.25 -18.49 -5.95
C LYS A 49 -7.04 -18.56 -5.00
N GLY A 50 -7.28 -18.71 -3.69
CA GLY A 50 -6.24 -18.75 -2.68
C GLY A 50 -5.40 -17.47 -2.59
N MET A 51 -6.02 -16.29 -2.68
CA MET A 51 -5.30 -15.01 -2.73
C MET A 51 -5.98 -13.89 -1.95
N PHE A 52 -5.18 -12.99 -1.41
CA PHE A 52 -5.63 -11.72 -0.87
C PHE A 52 -5.78 -10.69 -1.99
N ILE A 53 -6.83 -9.89 -1.88
CA ILE A 53 -7.19 -8.84 -2.82
C ILE A 53 -7.19 -7.52 -2.05
N VAL A 54 -6.46 -6.52 -2.51
CA VAL A 54 -6.42 -5.20 -1.89
C VAL A 54 -6.83 -4.13 -2.90
N LYS A 55 -7.78 -3.29 -2.53
CA LYS A 55 -8.20 -2.12 -3.31
C LYS A 55 -7.68 -0.84 -2.69
N ARG A 56 -6.84 -0.11 -3.44
CA ARG A 56 -6.44 1.25 -3.11
C ARG A 56 -7.37 2.29 -3.75
N LYS A 57 -7.40 3.50 -3.18
CA LYS A 57 -8.27 4.62 -3.54
C LYS A 57 -8.06 5.10 -4.97
N ASN A 58 -6.80 5.20 -5.38
CA ASN A 58 -6.40 5.67 -6.70
C ASN A 58 -5.53 4.64 -7.46
N GLY A 59 -5.56 3.38 -7.03
CA GLY A 59 -4.71 2.32 -7.57
C GLY A 59 -5.51 1.20 -8.25
N GLU A 60 -4.79 0.36 -9.00
CA GLU A 60 -5.30 -0.92 -9.47
C GLU A 60 -5.58 -1.87 -8.30
N VAL A 61 -6.31 -2.94 -8.57
CA VAL A 61 -6.51 -4.01 -7.60
C VAL A 61 -5.21 -4.80 -7.49
N GLU A 62 -4.70 -4.93 -6.27
CA GLU A 62 -3.49 -5.67 -5.97
C GLU A 62 -3.84 -7.09 -5.51
N TYR A 63 -3.04 -8.07 -5.91
CA TYR A 63 -3.22 -9.48 -5.57
C TYR A 63 -1.99 -10.00 -4.84
N TYR A 64 -2.21 -10.82 -3.80
CA TYR A 64 -1.15 -11.40 -2.98
C TYR A 64 -1.46 -12.86 -2.69
N ASP A 65 -0.56 -13.77 -3.05
CA ASP A 65 -0.83 -15.21 -2.94
C ASP A 65 -0.82 -15.70 -1.49
N HIS A 66 -0.05 -15.06 -0.61
CA HIS A 66 0.19 -15.52 0.76
C HIS A 66 0.22 -14.37 1.77
N SER A 67 -0.10 -14.65 3.03
CA SER A 67 -0.03 -13.65 4.13
C SER A 67 1.37 -13.09 4.33
N ASP A 68 2.41 -13.87 4.01
CA ASP A 68 3.80 -13.47 4.21
C ASP A 68 4.26 -12.46 3.14
N ALA A 69 3.46 -12.26 2.09
CA ALA A 69 3.67 -11.18 1.13
C ALA A 69 3.53 -9.80 1.79
N PHE A 70 2.75 -9.70 2.87
CA PHE A 70 2.57 -8.47 3.63
C PHE A 70 3.78 -8.12 4.53
N GLU A 71 4.79 -8.98 4.65
CA GLU A 71 6.07 -8.62 5.30
C GLU A 71 6.92 -7.68 4.44
N SER A 72 6.68 -7.63 3.13
CA SER A 72 7.32 -6.63 2.26
C SER A 72 6.64 -5.26 2.33
N TRP A 73 5.62 -5.10 3.17
CA TRP A 73 4.91 -3.84 3.36
C TRP A 73 5.56 -3.01 4.45
N ILE A 74 5.39 -1.70 4.37
CA ILE A 74 5.77 -0.76 5.42
C ILE A 74 4.67 -0.69 6.49
N GLU A 75 5.03 -0.23 7.69
CA GLU A 75 4.09 -0.14 8.82
C GLU A 75 2.82 0.68 8.51
N VAL A 76 2.97 1.79 7.79
CA VAL A 76 1.83 2.66 7.44
C VAL A 76 0.82 1.93 6.56
N ASP A 77 1.29 1.18 5.55
CA ASP A 77 0.41 0.40 4.68
C ASP A 77 -0.36 -0.67 5.48
N LEU A 78 0.30 -1.35 6.44
CA LEU A 78 -0.37 -2.36 7.27
C LEU A 78 -1.37 -1.77 8.25
N ARG A 79 -1.05 -0.60 8.81
CA ARG A 79 -1.96 0.14 9.70
C ARG A 79 -3.21 0.60 8.95
N GLU A 80 -3.07 0.96 7.70
CA GLU A 80 -4.22 1.29 6.87
C GLU A 80 -5.01 0.06 6.47
N LEU A 81 -4.34 -1.02 6.09
CA LEU A 81 -4.99 -2.29 5.82
C LEU A 81 -5.81 -2.76 7.03
N SER A 82 -5.30 -2.58 8.25
CA SER A 82 -6.01 -2.95 9.48
C SER A 82 -7.25 -2.09 9.75
N ASN A 83 -7.30 -0.87 9.23
CA ASN A 83 -8.41 0.07 9.38
C ASN A 83 -9.35 0.07 8.16
N ALA A 84 -8.95 -0.54 7.06
CA ALA A 84 -9.71 -0.62 5.82
C ALA A 84 -10.90 -1.59 5.92
N GLY A 85 -11.88 -1.42 5.04
CA GLY A 85 -13.05 -2.29 4.99
C GLY A 85 -12.65 -3.74 4.65
N PHE A 86 -12.98 -4.68 5.53
CA PHE A 86 -12.78 -6.11 5.25
C PHE A 86 -14.04 -6.71 4.63
N HIS A 87 -13.89 -7.36 3.48
CA HIS A 87 -14.97 -8.09 2.83
C HIS A 87 -14.69 -9.59 2.87
N ASN A 88 -15.54 -10.32 3.58
CA ASN A 88 -15.48 -11.77 3.57
C ASN A 88 -16.06 -12.28 2.24
N GLN A 89 -15.19 -12.82 1.38
CA GLN A 89 -15.56 -13.48 0.13
C GLN A 89 -15.42 -15.00 0.20
N THR A 90 -15.11 -15.55 1.37
CA THR A 90 -14.89 -16.98 1.57
C THR A 90 -16.18 -17.76 1.32
N VAL A 91 -16.15 -18.66 0.34
CA VAL A 91 -17.25 -19.58 0.04
C VAL A 91 -17.14 -20.85 0.90
N ASN A 92 -15.92 -21.33 1.15
CA ASN A 92 -15.65 -22.52 1.94
C ASN A 92 -15.68 -22.22 3.46
N PRO A 93 -16.67 -22.73 4.22
CA PRO A 93 -16.79 -22.44 5.65
C PRO A 93 -15.64 -23.02 6.50
N ASN A 94 -14.82 -23.91 5.94
CA ASN A 94 -13.63 -24.45 6.62
C ASN A 94 -12.36 -23.64 6.32
N CYS A 95 -12.39 -22.68 5.40
CA CYS A 95 -11.27 -21.79 5.20
C CYS A 95 -11.17 -20.85 6.40
N LYS A 96 -9.98 -20.78 6.99
CA LYS A 96 -9.69 -19.90 8.14
C LYS A 96 -8.56 -18.92 7.83
N ILE A 97 -8.08 -18.88 6.58
CA ILE A 97 -6.90 -18.09 6.21
C ILE A 97 -7.18 -16.61 6.38
N GLU A 98 -8.34 -16.16 5.92
CA GLU A 98 -8.79 -14.77 6.05
C GLU A 98 -8.97 -14.37 7.51
N TRP A 99 -9.57 -15.25 8.31
CA TRP A 99 -9.83 -14.98 9.71
C TRP A 99 -8.54 -14.96 10.53
N ASN A 100 -7.64 -15.89 10.27
CA ASN A 100 -6.33 -15.94 10.90
C ASN A 100 -5.50 -14.70 10.55
N PHE A 101 -5.49 -14.30 9.28
CA PHE A 101 -4.80 -13.09 8.84
C PHE A 101 -5.42 -11.82 9.44
N PHE A 102 -6.75 -11.69 9.40
CA PHE A 102 -7.46 -10.56 10.01
C PHE A 102 -7.11 -10.41 11.50
N ASN A 103 -7.18 -11.51 12.26
CA ASN A 103 -6.84 -11.49 13.69
C ASN A 103 -5.36 -11.16 13.93
N LYS A 104 -4.44 -11.75 13.16
CA LYS A 104 -3.02 -11.42 13.23
C LYS A 104 -2.80 -9.92 12.99
N LEU A 105 -3.43 -9.36 11.96
CA LEU A 105 -3.33 -7.95 11.60
C LEU A 105 -3.87 -7.04 12.72
N GLN A 106 -5.03 -7.37 13.31
CA GLN A 106 -5.61 -6.61 14.43
C GLN A 106 -4.77 -6.70 15.71
N GLN A 107 -4.23 -7.88 16.03
CA GLN A 107 -3.34 -8.05 17.19
C GLN A 107 -2.07 -7.22 17.02
N GLN A 108 -1.46 -7.26 15.84
CA GLN A 108 -0.24 -6.51 15.53
C GLN A 108 -0.50 -4.99 15.52
N ALA A 109 -1.63 -4.54 15.00
CA ALA A 109 -2.02 -3.12 15.05
C ALA A 109 -2.06 -2.57 16.49
N ARG A 110 -2.52 -3.35 17.47
CA ARG A 110 -2.56 -2.96 18.89
C ARG A 110 -1.17 -2.76 19.51
N VAL A 111 -0.18 -3.49 19.03
CA VAL A 111 1.22 -3.40 19.49
C VAL A 111 2.10 -2.58 18.55
N ASN A 112 1.51 -1.81 17.62
CA ASN A 112 2.21 -1.04 16.59
C ASN A 112 3.18 -1.90 15.75
N PHE A 113 2.75 -3.11 15.38
CA PHE A 113 3.46 -4.05 14.50
C PHE A 113 4.89 -4.40 14.95
N LYS A 114 5.20 -4.27 16.25
CA LYS A 114 6.54 -4.51 16.82
C LYS A 114 7.08 -5.92 16.53
N ASP A 115 6.21 -6.91 16.40
CA ASP A 115 6.60 -8.31 16.21
C ASP A 115 6.53 -8.77 14.74
N MET A 116 6.18 -7.88 13.82
CA MET A 116 6.19 -8.18 12.39
C MET A 116 7.50 -7.75 11.74
N LYS A 117 8.04 -8.59 10.86
CA LYS A 117 9.12 -8.19 9.97
C LYS A 117 8.53 -7.31 8.87
N LEU A 118 8.86 -6.03 8.89
CA LEU A 118 8.35 -5.04 7.94
C LEU A 118 9.47 -4.54 7.03
N ALA A 119 9.11 -4.17 5.81
CA ALA A 119 10.02 -3.46 4.95
C ALA A 119 10.18 -2.01 5.45
N GLN A 120 11.37 -1.46 5.26
CA GLN A 120 11.64 -0.06 5.55
C GLN A 120 11.69 0.73 4.26
N SER A 121 11.12 1.92 4.31
CA SER A 121 11.27 2.94 3.31
C SER A 121 12.59 3.66 3.43
N ILE A 122 13.08 4.15 2.29
CA ILE A 122 14.35 4.86 2.20
C ILE A 122 14.03 6.33 1.95
N VAL A 123 14.50 7.21 2.83
CA VAL A 123 14.42 8.65 2.63
C VAL A 123 15.76 9.10 2.04
N GLN A 124 15.69 9.78 0.89
CA GLN A 124 16.84 10.39 0.24
C GLN A 124 16.67 11.90 0.26
N GLU A 125 17.68 12.59 0.77
CA GLU A 125 17.76 14.05 0.71
C GLU A 125 18.50 14.44 -0.57
N ASP A 126 17.98 15.44 -1.27
CA ASP A 126 18.61 16.00 -2.47
C ASP A 126 19.34 17.28 -2.08
N GLU A 127 20.61 17.14 -1.70
CA GLU A 127 21.44 18.25 -1.17
C GLU A 127 21.57 19.42 -2.16
N GLU A 128 21.45 19.15 -3.47
CA GLU A 128 21.56 20.16 -4.53
C GLU A 128 20.23 20.89 -4.78
N VAL A 129 19.10 20.29 -4.40
CA VAL A 129 17.77 20.87 -4.57
C VAL A 129 17.24 21.30 -3.20
N VAL A 130 17.38 22.60 -2.91
CA VAL A 130 16.96 23.20 -1.64
C VAL A 130 15.61 23.90 -1.79
N ASN A 131 14.72 23.73 -0.82
CA ASN A 131 13.48 24.50 -0.79
C ASN A 131 13.78 25.97 -0.40
N PRO A 132 13.47 26.94 -1.26
CA PRO A 132 13.77 28.35 -1.01
C PRO A 132 13.01 28.95 0.19
N ALA A 133 11.88 28.35 0.61
CA ALA A 133 11.09 28.84 1.73
C ALA A 133 11.66 28.44 3.11
N THR A 134 12.38 27.31 3.19
CA THR A 134 12.88 26.76 4.47
C THR A 134 14.39 26.66 4.53
N GLY A 135 15.09 26.74 3.39
CA GLY A 135 16.53 26.52 3.29
C GLY A 135 16.95 25.06 3.47
N ASN A 136 16.00 24.12 3.58
CA ASN A 136 16.29 22.70 3.74
C ASN A 136 16.28 21.96 2.38
N PRO A 137 17.12 20.92 2.21
CA PRO A 137 17.05 20.01 1.06
C PRO A 137 15.66 19.40 0.88
N TYR A 138 15.25 19.19 -0.37
CA TYR A 138 14.06 18.38 -0.65
C TYR A 138 14.30 16.93 -0.25
N LYS A 139 13.22 16.26 0.18
CA LYS A 139 13.25 14.85 0.55
C LYS A 139 12.40 14.04 -0.42
N THR A 140 12.97 12.95 -0.89
CA THR A 140 12.27 11.94 -1.68
C THR A 140 12.17 10.68 -0.83
N VAL A 141 10.99 10.07 -0.77
CA VAL A 141 10.85 8.76 -0.13
C VAL A 141 10.66 7.69 -1.19
N MET A 142 11.45 6.64 -1.06
CA MET A 142 11.42 5.46 -1.91
C MET A 142 10.81 4.29 -1.14
N TRP A 143 9.76 3.70 -1.72
CA TRP A 143 9.11 2.53 -1.16
C TRP A 143 9.84 1.25 -1.54
N PRO A 144 9.91 0.26 -0.64
CA PRO A 144 10.30 -1.08 -1.02
C PRO A 144 9.26 -1.67 -1.98
N ALA A 145 9.72 -2.48 -2.93
CA ALA A 145 8.82 -3.24 -3.80
C ALA A 145 7.98 -4.20 -2.96
N THR A 146 6.68 -4.31 -3.28
CA THR A 146 5.81 -5.28 -2.64
C THR A 146 5.90 -6.63 -3.35
N LYS A 147 5.66 -7.72 -2.61
CA LYS A 147 5.52 -9.07 -3.17
C LYS A 147 4.15 -9.28 -3.82
N GLN A 148 3.64 -8.27 -4.53
CA GLN A 148 2.40 -8.37 -5.27
C GLN A 148 2.56 -9.38 -6.42
N THR A 149 1.54 -10.20 -6.63
CA THR A 149 1.47 -11.14 -7.75
C THR A 149 1.13 -10.37 -9.03
N LYS A 150 2.01 -10.41 -10.04
CA LYS A 150 1.81 -9.76 -11.36
C LYS A 150 0.78 -10.48 -12.26
N THR A 151 0.23 -11.61 -11.82
CA THR A 151 -0.65 -12.45 -12.64
C THR A 151 -1.97 -11.75 -12.92
N VAL A 152 -2.11 -11.22 -14.13
CA VAL A 152 -3.37 -10.73 -14.69
C VAL A 152 -4.26 -11.93 -14.97
N PHE A 153 -5.09 -12.33 -14.01
CA PHE A 153 -6.18 -13.25 -14.29
C PHE A 153 -7.16 -12.54 -15.23
N GLY A 154 -7.37 -13.12 -16.42
CA GLY A 154 -8.22 -12.56 -17.49
C GLY A 154 -9.46 -11.84 -16.95
N HIS A 155 -9.50 -10.54 -17.19
CA HIS A 155 -10.45 -9.54 -16.68
C HIS A 155 -11.87 -9.76 -17.23
N LYS A 156 -12.58 -10.81 -16.79
CA LYS A 156 -14.00 -10.98 -17.20
C LYS A 156 -15.01 -11.22 -16.08
N ARG A 157 -14.62 -11.30 -14.81
CA ARG A 157 -15.62 -11.63 -13.76
C ARG A 157 -15.52 -10.95 -12.40
N LEU A 158 -14.46 -10.21 -12.09
CA LEU A 158 -14.32 -9.59 -10.76
C LEU A 158 -14.93 -8.17 -10.69
N ASP A 159 -15.02 -7.43 -11.80
CA ASP A 159 -15.63 -6.10 -11.81
C ASP A 159 -17.16 -6.13 -11.64
N VAL A 160 -17.80 -7.25 -11.97
CA VAL A 160 -19.26 -7.40 -11.93
C VAL A 160 -19.77 -7.52 -10.49
N LEU A 161 -19.01 -8.16 -9.59
CA LEU A 161 -19.44 -8.36 -8.20
C LEU A 161 -19.34 -7.10 -7.32
N TRP A 162 -18.65 -6.06 -7.78
CA TRP A 162 -18.49 -4.79 -7.05
C TRP A 162 -19.47 -3.69 -7.48
N ARG A 163 -20.16 -3.84 -8.62
CA ARG A 163 -21.14 -2.85 -9.11
C ARG A 163 -22.58 -3.09 -8.63
N GLU A 164 -22.89 -4.25 -8.07
CA GLU A 164 -24.29 -4.63 -7.73
C GLU A 164 -24.68 -4.41 -6.26
N ARG A 165 -23.90 -3.64 -5.47
CA ARG A 165 -24.24 -3.31 -4.07
C ARG A 165 -24.16 -1.81 -3.73
N HIS A 166 -24.51 -0.95 -4.68
CA HIS A 166 -24.79 0.47 -4.44
C HIS A 166 -26.12 0.87 -5.07
#